data_AF-A0A0M9FT55-F1
#
_entry.id   AF-A0A0M9FT55-F1
#
_cell.length_a   1.000
_cell.length_b   1.000
_cell.length_c   1.000
_cell.angle_alpha   90.00
_cell.angle_beta   90.00
_cell.angle_gamma   90.00
#
_symmetry.space_group_name_H-M   'P 1'
#
loop_
_entity.id
_entity.type
_entity.pdbx_description
1 polymer ?
#
loop_
_entity_poly.entity_id
_entity_poly.type
_entity_poly.pdbx_seq_one_letter_code
_entity_poly.pdbx_strand_id
1 'polypeptide(L)'
;MLLSNQSIEIKKSVDDVWPVAGKRVLIRVDFNVPTSSGDIDDDFRIRSAIPTIRRIVDQGGICILISHLGRPTGVDYDAATAEQDKRRAPILVPNTKGKTAFFSGLNGDAKATILAWSSQHEKAASLSTAYGSGKTAIFARLPEDEKRRLLLRFMNERKEELFPQLGFAAGYEKELSLQPVAVKLAELLDQHVYFGHDCLGAKSDIAKLRCGEVMLLENLRFYTNENSPDEQKRMQMAGILASYADVYINDAFGTAHRDSASMTGIPKVLQQGAAGYLMEKEISYFSKVLNNPPRPLLAIIGGAKLSDKTQVLENLLDCVDSLFIGGALAYTFLKAQGHSIGSSHFEDSCMCFAKRFLLLAAERQVKVTLTEDHVCHAHLRPADAPLTTTSAEIPDGYAALDIGPQTIQTVSHLVKQCRSVIWNGPLGMFEMPFYAFGTFSVARVVSQCSAAKGTISIVGGGDTASAMMKSGEAAHISHISTGGNASLELLEGKVMPAVVVLDNKE
;
A
#
# COMPACT_ATOMS: atom_id res chain seq x y z
N MET A 1 -12.51 -32.88 -10.22
CA MET A 1 -12.11 -32.40 -11.56
C MET A 1 -12.41 -30.89 -11.70
N LEU A 2 -12.06 -30.06 -10.70
CA LEU A 2 -12.50 -28.66 -10.62
C LEU A 2 -11.36 -27.62 -10.52
N LEU A 3 -10.10 -28.02 -10.71
CA LEU A 3 -8.94 -27.12 -10.57
C LEU A 3 -7.96 -27.18 -11.75
N SER A 4 -8.44 -27.37 -12.98
CA SER A 4 -7.53 -27.37 -14.14
C SER A 4 -7.28 -25.99 -14.76
N ASN A 5 -8.01 -24.92 -14.44
CA ASN A 5 -8.07 -23.76 -15.35
C ASN A 5 -7.84 -22.36 -14.74
N GLN A 6 -7.16 -22.22 -13.61
CA GLN A 6 -6.63 -20.89 -13.24
C GLN A 6 -5.15 -20.99 -12.89
N SER A 7 -4.37 -21.46 -13.85
CA SER A 7 -2.94 -21.18 -13.87
C SER A 7 -2.75 -19.67 -13.86
N ILE A 8 -2.10 -19.14 -12.82
CA ILE A 8 -1.57 -17.77 -12.90
C ILE A 8 -0.56 -17.77 -14.04
N GLU A 9 -0.99 -17.24 -15.19
CA GLU A 9 -0.17 -17.11 -16.39
C GLU A 9 1.03 -16.21 -16.09
N ILE A 10 2.18 -16.58 -16.65
CA ILE A 10 3.40 -15.78 -16.52
C ILE A 10 3.19 -14.49 -17.31
N LYS A 11 3.32 -13.36 -16.63
CA LYS A 11 3.15 -12.03 -17.20
C LYS A 11 4.47 -11.47 -17.70
N LYS A 12 4.42 -10.55 -18.67
CA LYS A 12 5.57 -9.75 -19.07
C LYS A 12 6.09 -8.99 -17.86
N SER A 13 7.40 -8.95 -17.73
CA SER A 13 8.15 -8.26 -16.70
C SER A 13 8.65 -6.90 -17.20
N VAL A 14 9.20 -6.10 -16.30
CA VAL A 14 9.93 -4.87 -16.63
C VAL A 14 11.08 -5.10 -17.61
N ASP A 15 11.65 -6.31 -17.66
CA ASP A 15 12.70 -6.65 -18.63
C ASP A 15 12.17 -6.87 -20.05
N ASP A 16 10.89 -7.21 -20.19
CA ASP A 16 10.26 -7.47 -21.48
C ASP A 16 9.78 -6.19 -22.19
N VAL A 17 9.82 -5.04 -21.50
CA VAL A 17 9.47 -3.72 -22.07
C VAL A 17 10.69 -2.92 -22.57
N TRP A 18 11.86 -3.56 -22.64
CA TRP A 18 13.08 -2.97 -23.19
C TRP A 18 12.95 -2.64 -24.69
N PRO A 19 13.54 -1.52 -25.19
CA PRO A 19 14.20 -0.44 -24.47
C PRO A 19 13.23 0.63 -23.95
N VAL A 20 13.58 1.25 -22.81
CA VAL A 20 12.82 2.36 -22.18
C VAL A 20 13.54 3.72 -22.23
N ALA A 21 14.70 3.80 -22.86
CA ALA A 21 15.46 5.05 -22.99
C ALA A 21 14.61 6.15 -23.66
N GLY A 22 14.50 7.31 -23.00
CA GLY A 22 13.70 8.44 -23.47
C GLY A 22 12.18 8.27 -23.37
N LYS A 23 11.68 7.11 -22.92
CA LYS A 23 10.25 6.88 -22.70
C LYS A 23 9.85 7.32 -21.30
N ARG A 24 8.62 7.83 -21.16
CA ARG A 24 7.97 8.07 -19.87
C ARG A 24 7.36 6.77 -19.39
N VAL A 25 7.82 6.27 -18.24
CA VAL A 25 7.39 5.01 -17.66
C VAL A 25 6.60 5.31 -16.39
N LEU A 26 5.32 4.96 -16.39
CA LEU A 26 4.46 5.08 -15.23
C LEU A 26 4.50 3.78 -14.43
N ILE A 27 4.91 3.87 -13.16
CA ILE A 27 5.00 2.72 -12.27
C ILE A 27 4.00 2.88 -11.14
N ARG A 28 3.08 1.91 -11.03
CA ARG A 28 2.19 1.78 -9.88
C ARG A 28 2.91 1.03 -8.76
N VAL A 29 3.24 1.73 -7.69
CA VAL A 29 4.00 1.20 -6.54
C VAL A 29 3.13 1.17 -5.28
N ASP A 30 3.46 0.29 -4.34
CA ASP A 30 2.81 0.21 -3.02
C ASP A 30 3.64 0.97 -1.98
N PHE A 31 3.39 2.27 -1.82
CA PHE A 31 3.98 3.08 -0.75
C PHE A 31 3.02 3.34 0.42
N ASN A 32 2.09 2.43 0.67
CA ASN A 32 1.24 2.50 1.84
C ASN A 32 2.01 2.04 3.10
N VAL A 33 2.91 2.89 3.58
CA VAL A 33 3.78 2.65 4.74
C VAL A 33 3.14 3.14 6.04
N PRO A 34 3.43 2.50 7.19
CA PRO A 34 3.03 3.02 8.49
C PRO A 34 3.78 4.33 8.77
N THR A 35 3.04 5.34 9.22
CA THR A 35 3.59 6.64 9.59
C THR A 35 3.13 7.06 10.99
N SER A 36 4.06 7.62 11.76
CA SER A 36 3.80 8.20 13.08
C SER A 36 4.32 9.63 13.11
N SER A 37 3.43 10.59 13.39
CA SER A 37 3.80 12.02 13.47
C SER A 37 4.51 12.61 12.23
N GLY A 38 4.33 12.00 11.06
CA GLY A 38 4.94 12.43 9.79
C GLY A 38 6.23 11.69 9.42
N ASP A 39 6.77 10.87 10.33
CA ASP A 39 7.91 10.00 10.08
C ASP A 39 7.44 8.62 9.61
N ILE A 40 8.28 7.96 8.80
CA ILE A 40 8.03 6.60 8.29
C ILE A 40 8.61 5.61 9.31
N ASP A 41 7.74 4.79 9.91
CA ASP A 41 8.14 3.81 10.92
C ASP A 41 8.83 2.58 10.30
N ASP A 42 8.39 2.19 9.10
CA ASP A 42 8.92 1.05 8.34
C ASP A 42 8.95 1.39 6.85
N ASP A 43 10.14 1.36 6.25
CA ASP A 43 10.40 1.66 4.84
C ASP A 43 10.49 0.41 3.94
N PHE A 44 10.15 -0.78 4.45
CA PHE A 44 10.22 -2.06 3.72
C PHE A 44 9.54 -2.00 2.34
N ARG A 45 8.34 -1.41 2.27
CA ARG A 45 7.61 -1.29 1.00
C ARG A 45 8.30 -0.36 0.00
N ILE A 46 8.92 0.72 0.49
CA ILE A 46 9.68 1.66 -0.35
C ILE A 46 10.92 0.95 -0.91
N ARG A 47 11.68 0.27 -0.04
CA ARG A 47 12.87 -0.50 -0.44
C ARG A 47 12.57 -1.57 -1.46
N SER A 48 11.41 -2.21 -1.34
CA SER A 48 11.02 -3.31 -2.24
C SER A 48 10.72 -2.86 -3.67
N ALA A 49 10.38 -1.58 -3.89
CA ALA A 49 10.17 -1.02 -5.23
C ALA A 49 11.45 -0.49 -5.90
N ILE A 50 12.52 -0.26 -5.14
CA ILE A 50 13.80 0.30 -5.65
C ILE A 50 14.35 -0.46 -6.85
N PRO A 51 14.38 -1.81 -6.87
CA PRO A 51 14.93 -2.55 -8.01
C PRO A 51 14.22 -2.20 -9.34
N THR A 52 12.90 -2.08 -9.33
CA THR A 52 12.10 -1.73 -10.51
C THR A 52 12.37 -0.27 -10.93
N ILE A 53 12.47 0.65 -9.96
CA ILE A 53 12.76 2.07 -10.24
C ILE A 53 14.15 2.22 -10.85
N ARG A 54 15.18 1.59 -10.26
CA ARG A 54 16.56 1.63 -10.77
C ARG A 54 16.64 1.04 -12.16
N ARG A 55 15.92 -0.06 -12.42
CA ARG A 55 15.85 -0.64 -13.75
C ARG A 55 15.47 0.41 -14.80
N ILE A 56 14.40 1.16 -14.57
CA ILE A 56 13.96 2.22 -15.49
C ILE A 56 14.97 3.37 -15.59
N VAL A 57 15.46 3.86 -14.46
CA VAL A 57 16.35 5.04 -14.39
C VAL A 57 17.70 4.77 -15.05
N ASP A 58 18.33 3.64 -14.72
CA ASP A 58 19.66 3.27 -15.22
C ASP A 58 19.68 3.05 -16.74
N GLN A 59 18.50 2.86 -17.34
CA GLN A 59 18.30 2.73 -18.78
C GLN A 59 17.96 4.04 -19.48
N GLY A 60 17.92 5.17 -18.75
CA GLY A 60 17.55 6.48 -19.29
C GLY A 60 16.04 6.65 -19.51
N GLY A 61 15.20 5.84 -18.86
CA GLY A 61 13.75 6.09 -18.81
C GLY A 61 13.42 7.29 -17.92
N ILE A 62 12.28 7.92 -18.17
CA ILE A 62 11.72 8.98 -17.31
C ILE A 62 10.72 8.31 -16.36
N CYS A 63 11.04 8.25 -15.07
CA CYS A 63 10.29 7.44 -14.12
C CYS A 63 9.20 8.27 -13.42
N ILE A 64 7.93 7.89 -13.59
CA ILE A 64 6.78 8.55 -12.96
C ILE A 64 6.12 7.54 -12.02
N LEU A 65 6.09 7.83 -10.73
CA LEU A 65 5.58 6.94 -9.70
C LEU A 65 4.20 7.40 -9.25
N ILE A 66 3.28 6.45 -9.14
CA ILE A 66 1.94 6.68 -8.59
C ILE A 66 1.68 5.72 -7.44
N SER A 67 1.25 6.23 -6.29
CA SER A 67 1.00 5.42 -5.10
C SER A 67 -0.28 5.86 -4.37
N HIS A 68 -0.57 5.25 -3.23
CA HIS A 68 -1.56 5.73 -2.28
C HIS A 68 -1.01 5.59 -0.86
N LEU A 69 -1.55 6.38 0.05
CA LEU A 69 -1.26 6.28 1.48
C LEU A 69 -2.56 6.35 2.28
N GLY A 70 -2.75 5.41 3.19
CA GLY A 70 -3.92 5.35 4.06
C GLY A 70 -5.27 5.32 3.32
N ARG A 71 -6.28 5.92 3.95
CA ARG A 71 -7.67 5.96 3.46
C ARG A 71 -8.22 7.39 3.61
N PRO A 72 -7.76 8.33 2.77
CA PRO A 72 -8.32 9.68 2.79
C PRO A 72 -9.80 9.67 2.39
N THR A 73 -10.52 10.72 2.77
CA THR A 73 -11.92 10.95 2.40
C THR A 73 -12.06 11.05 0.89
N GLY A 74 -11.11 11.74 0.27
CA GLY A 74 -11.06 12.01 -1.16
C GLY A 74 -12.15 12.97 -1.65
N VAL A 75 -11.99 13.45 -2.89
CA VAL A 75 -12.96 14.30 -3.58
C VAL A 75 -13.24 13.78 -4.98
N ASP A 76 -14.41 14.09 -5.52
CA ASP A 76 -14.74 13.78 -6.90
C ASP A 76 -14.01 14.74 -7.87
N TYR A 77 -13.41 14.21 -8.93
CA TYR A 77 -12.58 14.98 -9.86
C TYR A 77 -13.37 16.08 -10.61
N ASP A 78 -14.60 15.79 -11.05
CA ASP A 78 -15.41 16.77 -11.78
C ASP A 78 -15.83 17.91 -10.85
N ALA A 79 -16.20 17.58 -9.61
CA ALA A 79 -16.51 18.56 -8.58
C ALA A 79 -15.30 19.45 -8.25
N ALA A 80 -14.11 18.86 -8.11
CA ALA A 80 -12.87 19.57 -7.84
C ALA A 80 -12.49 20.53 -8.98
N THR A 81 -12.58 20.06 -10.22
CA THR A 81 -12.25 20.86 -11.41
C THR A 81 -13.22 22.03 -11.58
N ALA A 82 -14.52 21.79 -11.41
CA ALA A 82 -15.53 22.85 -11.49
C ALA A 82 -15.32 23.94 -10.44
N GLU A 83 -14.89 23.58 -9.22
CA GLU A 83 -14.58 24.52 -8.15
C GLU A 83 -13.29 25.31 -8.44
N GLN A 84 -12.25 24.66 -8.99
CA GLN A 84 -11.02 25.32 -9.42
C GLN A 84 -11.26 26.31 -10.56
N ASP A 85 -12.09 25.94 -11.55
CA ASP A 85 -12.39 26.81 -12.70
C ASP A 85 -13.21 28.04 -12.26
N LYS A 86 -14.15 27.88 -11.32
CA LYS A 86 -14.85 29.01 -10.69
C LYS A 86 -13.88 29.96 -9.96
N ARG A 87 -12.84 29.42 -9.31
CA ARG A 87 -11.81 30.22 -8.62
C ARG A 87 -10.78 30.86 -9.57
N ARG A 88 -10.52 30.26 -10.74
CA ARG A 88 -9.59 30.77 -11.76
C ARG A 88 -10.16 31.87 -12.66
N ALA A 89 -11.47 31.87 -12.89
CA ALA A 89 -12.15 32.85 -13.76
C ALA A 89 -11.81 34.34 -13.54
N PRO A 90 -11.44 34.83 -12.33
CA PRO A 90 -11.04 36.22 -12.12
C PRO A 90 -9.52 36.51 -12.21
N ILE A 91 -8.63 35.53 -12.42
CA ILE A 91 -7.16 35.72 -12.30
C ILE A 91 -6.43 35.35 -13.61
N LEU A 92 -6.62 36.14 -14.66
CA LEU A 92 -5.79 36.11 -15.88
C LEU A 92 -5.02 37.44 -15.97
N VAL A 93 -3.70 37.39 -15.74
CA VAL A 93 -2.79 38.55 -15.88
C VAL A 93 -2.19 38.55 -17.29
N PRO A 94 -2.40 39.59 -18.13
CA PRO A 94 -1.73 39.71 -19.42
C PRO A 94 -0.28 40.16 -19.24
N ASN A 95 0.62 39.55 -20.02
CA ASN A 95 2.05 39.80 -19.97
C ASN A 95 2.42 41.25 -20.39
N THR A 96 3.36 41.85 -19.67
CA THR A 96 4.29 42.93 -20.08
C THR A 96 3.86 44.40 -20.26
N LYS A 97 2.61 44.84 -20.04
CA LYS A 97 2.26 46.29 -19.98
C LYS A 97 1.43 46.74 -18.76
N GLY A 98 1.35 45.91 -17.70
CA GLY A 98 0.23 45.99 -16.78
C GLY A 98 0.50 46.00 -15.28
N LYS A 99 1.64 46.44 -14.71
CA LYS A 99 1.80 46.43 -13.22
C LYS A 99 0.79 47.34 -12.52
N THR A 100 0.63 48.57 -13.02
CA THR A 100 -0.38 49.50 -12.53
C THR A 100 -1.79 49.06 -12.91
N ALA A 101 -1.97 48.41 -14.07
CA ALA A 101 -3.25 47.86 -14.49
C ALA A 101 -3.69 46.67 -13.62
N PHE A 102 -2.76 45.77 -13.28
CA PHE A 102 -2.94 44.66 -12.36
C PHE A 102 -3.31 45.19 -10.98
N PHE A 103 -2.51 46.13 -10.44
CA PHE A 103 -2.83 46.78 -9.18
C PHE A 103 -4.21 47.46 -9.22
N SER A 104 -4.58 48.10 -10.32
CA SER A 104 -5.90 48.75 -10.48
C SER A 104 -7.06 47.75 -10.47
N GLY A 105 -6.84 46.52 -10.93
CA GLY A 105 -7.83 45.44 -10.92
C GLY A 105 -8.03 44.78 -9.55
N LEU A 106 -7.16 45.03 -8.57
CA LEU A 106 -7.30 44.48 -7.22
C LEU A 106 -8.43 45.16 -6.42
N ASN A 107 -9.04 44.41 -5.50
CA ASN A 107 -10.03 44.94 -4.58
C ASN A 107 -9.39 45.91 -3.56
N GLY A 108 -10.23 46.66 -2.83
CA GLY A 108 -9.78 47.73 -1.93
C GLY A 108 -8.84 47.26 -0.82
N ASP A 109 -9.03 46.03 -0.35
CA ASP A 109 -8.26 45.43 0.74
C ASP A 109 -6.89 44.93 0.25
N ALA A 110 -6.84 44.23 -0.89
CA ALA A 110 -5.59 43.82 -1.52
C ALA A 110 -4.70 45.04 -1.87
N LYS A 111 -5.32 46.13 -2.37
CA LYS A 111 -4.61 47.40 -2.60
C LYS A 111 -4.05 48.00 -1.31
N ALA A 112 -4.80 47.91 -0.21
CA ALA A 112 -4.36 48.40 1.10
C ALA A 112 -3.17 47.60 1.63
N THR A 113 -3.24 46.26 1.57
CA THR A 113 -2.18 45.35 1.99
C THR A 113 -0.87 45.62 1.25
N ILE A 114 -0.92 45.75 -0.08
CA ILE A 114 0.26 46.02 -0.90
C ILE A 114 0.87 47.38 -0.56
N LEU A 115 0.05 48.42 -0.40
CA LEU A 115 0.53 49.76 -0.09
C LEU A 115 1.02 49.90 1.36
N ALA A 116 0.55 49.07 2.28
CA ALA A 116 1.05 49.02 3.66
C ALA A 116 2.53 48.63 3.73
N TRP A 117 3.03 47.88 2.75
CA TRP A 117 4.45 47.53 2.65
C TRP A 117 5.29 48.53 1.84
N SER A 118 4.64 49.55 1.25
CA SER A 118 5.32 50.55 0.42
C SER A 118 5.93 51.68 1.24
N SER A 119 6.89 52.38 0.64
CA SER A 119 7.46 53.61 1.17
C SER A 119 6.43 54.73 1.40
N GLN A 120 5.23 54.63 0.81
CA GLN A 120 4.13 55.59 0.98
C GLN A 120 2.97 55.06 1.83
N HIS A 121 3.23 54.09 2.72
CA HIS A 121 2.19 53.48 3.55
C HIS A 121 1.35 54.48 4.37
N GLU A 122 1.96 55.54 4.94
CA GLU A 122 1.24 56.58 5.70
C GLU A 122 0.21 57.33 4.85
N LYS A 123 0.59 57.70 3.61
CA LYS A 123 -0.30 58.38 2.65
C LYS A 123 -1.39 57.45 2.10
N ALA A 124 -1.12 56.14 2.06
CA ALA A 124 -2.09 55.14 1.65
C ALA A 124 -3.10 54.83 2.77
N ALA A 125 -2.67 54.90 4.04
CA ALA A 125 -3.50 54.65 5.22
C ALA A 125 -4.56 55.74 5.43
N SER A 126 -4.29 56.98 5.01
CA SER A 126 -5.27 58.09 5.06
C SER A 126 -6.37 58.01 4.00
N LEU A 127 -6.35 57.02 3.10
CA LEU A 127 -7.35 56.83 2.05
C LEU A 127 -8.33 55.71 2.39
N SER A 128 -9.62 56.03 2.36
CA SER A 128 -10.73 55.08 2.52
C SER A 128 -10.62 53.88 1.56
N THR A 129 -11.00 52.69 2.06
CA THR A 129 -11.08 51.44 1.28
C THR A 129 -12.11 51.49 0.15
N ALA A 130 -13.08 52.42 0.21
CA ALA A 130 -14.17 52.53 -0.77
C ALA A 130 -13.76 53.18 -2.11
N TYR A 131 -12.66 53.97 -2.15
CA TYR A 131 -12.24 54.69 -3.35
C TYR A 131 -10.90 54.15 -3.90
N GLY A 132 -11.00 53.12 -4.76
CA GLY A 132 -9.84 52.45 -5.35
C GLY A 132 -8.96 53.29 -6.29
N SER A 133 -9.43 54.46 -6.75
CA SER A 133 -8.69 55.35 -7.67
C SER A 133 -7.50 56.04 -6.99
N GLY A 134 -7.64 56.48 -5.74
CA GLY A 134 -6.58 57.17 -4.99
C GLY A 134 -5.39 56.26 -4.68
N LYS A 135 -5.66 55.02 -4.25
CA LYS A 135 -4.62 54.01 -3.99
C LYS A 135 -3.86 53.62 -5.27
N THR A 136 -4.55 53.55 -6.40
CA THR A 136 -3.94 53.25 -7.71
C THR A 136 -2.99 54.37 -8.16
N ALA A 137 -3.35 55.63 -7.90
CA ALA A 137 -2.49 56.78 -8.20
C ALA A 137 -1.21 56.81 -7.33
N ILE A 138 -1.30 56.42 -6.06
CA ILE A 138 -0.13 56.26 -5.18
C ILE A 138 0.79 55.17 -5.73
N PHE A 139 0.23 53.99 -6.02
CA PHE A 139 1.01 52.87 -6.56
C PHE A 139 1.69 53.21 -7.89
N ALA A 140 1.01 53.94 -8.79
CA ALA A 140 1.56 54.36 -10.08
C ALA A 140 2.83 55.22 -9.94
N ARG A 141 2.96 55.98 -8.85
CA ARG A 141 4.10 56.88 -8.58
C ARG A 141 5.28 56.20 -7.88
N LEU A 142 5.14 54.95 -7.46
CA LEU A 142 6.23 54.20 -6.84
C LEU A 142 7.35 53.89 -7.87
N PRO A 143 8.62 53.82 -7.45
CA PRO A 143 9.72 53.32 -8.28
C PRO A 143 9.43 51.92 -8.84
N GLU A 144 9.89 51.61 -10.05
CA GLU A 144 9.57 50.34 -10.72
C GLU A 144 10.11 49.10 -10.00
N ASP A 145 11.26 49.22 -9.33
CA ASP A 145 11.84 48.15 -8.52
C ASP A 145 11.04 47.91 -7.25
N GLU A 146 10.48 48.97 -6.67
CA GLU A 146 9.61 48.88 -5.50
C GLU A 146 8.27 48.25 -5.87
N LYS A 147 7.61 48.70 -6.95
CA LYS A 147 6.41 48.05 -7.50
C LYS A 147 6.63 46.56 -7.73
N ARG A 148 7.79 46.20 -8.32
CA ARG A 148 8.15 44.80 -8.57
C ARG A 148 8.25 44.01 -7.26
N ARG A 149 8.98 44.51 -6.25
CA ARG A 149 9.14 43.83 -4.96
C ARG A 149 7.82 43.68 -4.21
N LEU A 150 6.99 44.72 -4.19
CA LEU A 150 5.69 44.71 -3.49
C LEU A 150 4.71 43.71 -4.11
N LEU A 151 4.63 43.69 -5.45
CA LEU A 151 3.80 42.71 -6.15
C LEU A 151 4.35 41.29 -6.00
N LEU A 152 5.67 41.09 -6.09
CA LEU A 152 6.27 39.77 -5.86
C LEU A 152 5.99 39.27 -4.44
N ARG A 153 6.13 40.13 -3.43
CA ARG A 153 5.83 39.82 -2.03
C ARG A 153 4.35 39.45 -1.87
N PHE A 154 3.45 40.25 -2.42
CA PHE A 154 2.01 39.98 -2.38
C PHE A 154 1.65 38.65 -3.05
N MET A 155 2.23 38.38 -4.23
CA MET A 155 2.01 37.15 -4.98
C MET A 155 2.59 35.92 -4.27
N ASN A 156 3.72 36.07 -3.55
CA ASN A 156 4.33 35.00 -2.76
C ASN A 156 3.58 34.73 -1.45
N GLU A 157 3.17 35.78 -0.73
CA GLU A 157 2.43 35.63 0.53
C GLU A 157 0.99 35.12 0.30
N ARG A 158 0.44 35.31 -0.90
CA ARG A 158 -0.87 34.80 -1.32
C ARG A 158 -0.77 33.77 -2.43
N LYS A 159 0.36 33.06 -2.52
CA LYS A 159 0.63 32.08 -3.59
C LYS A 159 -0.44 30.99 -3.66
N GLU A 160 -0.98 30.58 -2.51
CA GLU A 160 -2.06 29.60 -2.37
C GLU A 160 -3.43 30.15 -2.83
N GLU A 161 -3.68 31.45 -2.69
CA GLU A 161 -4.92 32.09 -3.16
C GLU A 161 -4.86 32.48 -4.65
N LEU A 162 -3.69 32.88 -5.13
CA LEU A 162 -3.50 33.44 -6.48
C LEU A 162 -3.15 32.38 -7.54
N PHE A 163 -2.57 31.25 -7.13
CA PHE A 163 -2.15 30.18 -8.04
C PHE A 163 -2.61 28.81 -7.50
N PRO A 164 -3.90 28.47 -7.61
CA PRO A 164 -4.41 27.18 -7.14
C PRO A 164 -3.77 25.97 -7.84
N GLN A 165 -3.17 26.13 -9.04
CA GLN A 165 -2.32 25.11 -9.68
C GLN A 165 -1.03 24.75 -8.90
N LEU A 166 -0.61 25.59 -7.95
CA LEU A 166 0.51 25.35 -7.06
C LEU A 166 0.04 24.91 -5.65
N GLY A 167 -1.28 24.76 -5.48
CA GLY A 167 -1.89 24.27 -4.25
C GLY A 167 -1.85 22.75 -4.17
N PHE A 168 -1.98 22.23 -2.96
CA PHE A 168 -2.14 20.80 -2.72
C PHE A 168 -3.29 20.21 -3.55
N ALA A 169 -3.19 18.92 -3.89
CA ALA A 169 -4.24 18.18 -4.58
C ALA A 169 -5.64 18.45 -4.01
N ALA A 170 -6.66 18.39 -4.86
CA ALA A 170 -8.02 18.41 -4.37
C ALA A 170 -8.24 17.18 -3.48
N GLY A 171 -8.77 17.37 -2.26
CA GLY A 171 -8.88 16.29 -1.27
C GLY A 171 -7.62 16.04 -0.43
N TYR A 172 -6.66 16.97 -0.44
CA TYR A 172 -5.44 16.87 0.36
C TYR A 172 -5.71 16.74 1.87
N GLU A 173 -5.10 15.72 2.45
CA GLU A 173 -5.01 15.49 3.88
C GLU A 173 -3.53 15.40 4.26
N LYS A 174 -3.04 16.31 5.11
CA LYS A 174 -1.61 16.49 5.39
C LYS A 174 -0.95 15.22 5.92
N GLU A 175 -1.67 14.49 6.76
CA GLU A 175 -1.24 13.25 7.41
C GLU A 175 -1.11 12.09 6.40
N LEU A 176 -1.75 12.20 5.23
CA LEU A 176 -1.80 11.17 4.18
C LEU A 176 -1.13 11.61 2.88
N SER A 177 -0.30 12.65 2.92
CA SER A 177 0.53 13.06 1.78
C SER A 177 1.68 12.08 1.55
N LEU A 178 2.04 11.85 0.29
CA LEU A 178 3.22 11.08 -0.12
C LEU A 178 4.51 11.91 -0.09
N GLN A 179 4.47 13.18 0.30
CA GLN A 179 5.66 14.03 0.32
C GLN A 179 6.80 13.47 1.20
N PRO A 180 6.56 12.95 2.43
CA PRO A 180 7.61 12.32 3.24
C PRO A 180 8.20 11.09 2.56
N VAL A 181 7.37 10.33 1.82
CA VAL A 181 7.81 9.17 1.03
C VAL A 181 8.74 9.60 -0.11
N ALA A 182 8.47 10.73 -0.76
CA ALA A 182 9.36 11.27 -1.81
C ALA A 182 10.75 11.59 -1.26
N VAL A 183 10.81 12.22 -0.07
CA VAL A 183 12.08 12.53 0.62
C VAL A 183 12.82 11.23 0.95
N LYS A 184 12.13 10.25 1.53
CA LYS A 184 12.76 8.97 1.87
C LYS A 184 13.24 8.20 0.64
N LEU A 185 12.47 8.25 -0.45
CA LEU A 185 12.84 7.62 -1.70
C LEU A 185 14.09 8.28 -2.32
N ALA A 186 14.21 9.60 -2.23
CA ALA A 186 15.39 10.32 -2.69
C ALA A 186 16.66 9.89 -1.94
N GLU A 187 16.57 9.72 -0.60
CA GLU A 187 17.66 9.18 0.21
C GLU A 187 18.07 7.77 -0.23
N LEU A 188 17.09 6.89 -0.48
CA LEU A 188 17.36 5.48 -0.81
C LEU A 188 17.86 5.27 -2.25
N LEU A 189 17.47 6.15 -3.17
CA LEU A 189 17.94 6.13 -4.55
C LEU A 189 19.25 6.90 -4.77
N ASP A 190 19.68 7.70 -3.79
CA ASP A 190 20.81 8.62 -3.91
C ASP A 190 20.68 9.58 -5.12
N GLN A 191 19.45 10.06 -5.36
CA GLN A 191 19.13 11.01 -6.42
C GLN A 191 17.93 11.87 -6.07
N HIS A 192 17.77 12.99 -6.76
CA HIS A 192 16.61 13.86 -6.57
C HIS A 192 15.31 13.18 -7.06
N VAL A 193 14.27 13.20 -6.22
CA VAL A 193 12.91 12.79 -6.58
C VAL A 193 12.01 14.01 -6.61
N TYR A 194 11.49 14.35 -7.79
CA TYR A 194 10.52 15.42 -7.94
C TYR A 194 9.18 15.01 -7.33
N PHE A 195 8.45 15.97 -6.76
CA PHE A 195 7.13 15.72 -6.18
C PHE A 195 6.04 16.46 -6.96
N GLY A 196 5.08 15.72 -7.49
CA GLY A 196 3.90 16.27 -8.13
C GLY A 196 2.78 16.46 -7.11
N HIS A 197 2.54 17.71 -6.69
CA HIS A 197 1.57 18.04 -5.64
C HIS A 197 0.10 17.70 -5.95
N ASP A 198 -0.20 17.39 -7.21
CA ASP A 198 -1.49 16.88 -7.68
C ASP A 198 -1.26 15.78 -8.72
N CYS A 199 -1.81 14.59 -8.48
CA CYS A 199 -1.67 13.46 -9.38
C CYS A 199 -2.44 13.60 -10.70
N LEU A 200 -3.46 14.47 -10.80
CA LEU A 200 -4.22 14.70 -12.03
C LEU A 200 -3.86 16.04 -12.72
N GLY A 201 -3.13 16.90 -12.00
CA GLY A 201 -2.62 18.18 -12.48
C GLY A 201 -1.16 18.20 -12.96
N ALA A 202 -0.44 17.07 -12.93
CA ALA A 202 1.02 17.03 -13.07
C ALA A 202 1.58 17.16 -14.52
N LYS A 203 0.71 17.29 -15.54
CA LYS A 203 1.11 17.23 -16.96
C LYS A 203 2.27 18.17 -17.32
N SER A 204 2.22 19.41 -16.81
CA SER A 204 3.23 20.43 -17.12
C SER A 204 4.58 20.21 -16.43
N ASP A 205 4.58 19.52 -15.28
CA ASP A 205 5.80 19.22 -14.54
C ASP A 205 6.47 17.96 -15.10
N ILE A 206 5.67 16.96 -15.47
CA ILE A 206 6.16 15.75 -16.15
C ILE A 206 6.85 16.10 -17.48
N ALA A 207 6.34 17.11 -18.21
CA ALA A 207 6.96 17.56 -19.46
C ALA A 207 8.36 18.18 -19.29
N LYS A 208 8.76 18.56 -18.07
CA LYS A 208 10.08 19.13 -17.77
C LYS A 208 11.11 18.06 -17.41
N LEU A 209 10.67 16.83 -17.13
CA LEU A 209 11.54 15.75 -16.72
C LEU A 209 12.49 15.32 -17.84
N ARG A 210 13.69 14.93 -17.45
CA ARG A 210 14.76 14.44 -18.32
C ARG A 210 14.99 12.94 -18.10
N CYS A 211 15.69 12.32 -19.04
CA CYS A 211 16.07 10.91 -18.95
C CYS A 211 16.80 10.63 -17.63
N GLY A 212 16.39 9.58 -16.92
CA GLY A 212 16.92 9.21 -15.62
C GLY A 212 16.31 9.96 -14.43
N GLU A 213 15.46 10.97 -14.63
CA GLU A 213 14.80 11.66 -13.53
C GLU A 213 13.56 10.90 -13.03
N VAL A 214 13.29 11.04 -11.74
CA VAL A 214 12.19 10.37 -11.03
C VAL A 214 11.21 11.41 -10.48
N MET A 215 9.92 11.19 -10.70
CA MET A 215 8.85 11.98 -10.07
C MET A 215 7.88 11.07 -9.33
N LEU A 216 7.54 11.41 -8.07
CA LEU A 216 6.44 10.82 -7.32
C LEU A 216 5.23 11.76 -7.36
N LEU A 217 4.11 11.26 -7.88
CA LEU A 217 2.84 11.98 -7.81
C LEU A 217 2.20 11.81 -6.42
N GLU A 218 1.42 12.80 -6.03
CA GLU A 218 0.65 12.80 -4.80
C GLU A 218 -0.37 11.64 -4.74
N ASN A 219 -0.88 11.38 -3.54
CA ASN A 219 -1.78 10.28 -3.20
C ASN A 219 -3.00 10.19 -4.14
N LEU A 220 -3.07 9.10 -4.93
CA LEU A 220 -4.18 8.87 -5.85
C LEU A 220 -5.55 8.84 -5.17
N ARG A 221 -5.61 8.44 -3.89
CA ARG A 221 -6.87 8.33 -3.15
C ARG A 221 -7.42 9.68 -2.69
N PHE A 222 -6.69 10.79 -2.89
CA PHE A 222 -7.30 12.12 -2.77
C PHE A 222 -8.41 12.35 -3.79
N TYR A 223 -8.46 11.55 -4.87
CA TYR A 223 -9.62 11.47 -5.75
C TYR A 223 -10.43 10.20 -5.52
N THR A 224 -11.74 10.34 -5.31
CA THR A 224 -12.66 9.20 -5.14
C THR A 224 -12.77 8.36 -6.41
N ASN A 225 -12.46 8.94 -7.57
CA ASN A 225 -12.39 8.27 -8.86
C ASN A 225 -11.49 7.00 -8.85
N GLU A 226 -10.43 6.97 -8.05
CA GLU A 226 -9.47 5.85 -8.01
C GLU A 226 -10.15 4.51 -7.69
N ASN A 227 -11.02 4.49 -6.67
CA ASN A 227 -11.74 3.28 -6.21
C ASN A 227 -13.26 3.41 -6.39
N SER A 228 -13.71 4.28 -7.30
CA SER A 228 -15.13 4.48 -7.55
C SER A 228 -15.78 3.19 -8.05
N PRO A 229 -16.98 2.80 -7.58
CA PRO A 229 -17.71 1.66 -8.14
C PRO A 229 -18.13 1.91 -9.60
N ASP A 230 -18.31 3.18 -9.97
CA ASP A 230 -18.58 3.60 -11.35
C ASP A 230 -17.32 3.49 -12.22
N GLU A 231 -17.38 2.63 -13.24
CA GLU A 231 -16.30 2.39 -14.19
C GLU A 231 -15.95 3.64 -15.01
N GLN A 232 -16.93 4.49 -15.35
CA GLN A 232 -16.67 5.70 -16.14
C GLN A 232 -15.74 6.65 -15.39
N LYS A 233 -15.96 6.82 -14.09
CA LYS A 233 -15.10 7.63 -13.21
C LYS A 233 -13.69 7.06 -13.08
N ARG A 234 -13.57 5.72 -12.99
CA ARG A 234 -12.26 5.05 -12.98
C ARG A 234 -11.52 5.28 -14.29
N MET A 235 -12.21 5.12 -15.42
CA MET A 235 -11.64 5.29 -16.75
C MET A 235 -11.26 6.73 -17.06
N GLN A 236 -12.01 7.72 -16.55
CA GLN A 236 -11.66 9.14 -16.65
C GLN A 236 -10.31 9.44 -15.98
N MET A 237 -10.14 9.01 -14.72
CA MET A 237 -8.90 9.16 -13.99
C MET A 237 -7.75 8.39 -14.65
N ALA A 238 -8.00 7.16 -15.08
CA ALA A 238 -7.04 6.35 -15.80
C ALA A 238 -6.58 7.00 -17.11
N GLY A 239 -7.48 7.65 -17.86
CA GLY A 239 -7.14 8.34 -19.11
C GLY A 239 -6.19 9.52 -18.89
N ILE A 240 -6.38 10.27 -17.81
CA ILE A 240 -5.46 11.37 -17.43
C ILE A 240 -4.09 10.81 -17.07
N LEU A 241 -4.03 9.82 -16.19
CA LEU A 241 -2.77 9.20 -15.75
C LEU A 241 -2.04 8.49 -16.91
N ALA A 242 -2.76 7.80 -17.78
CA ALA A 242 -2.23 7.17 -18.98
C ALA A 242 -1.58 8.21 -19.92
N SER A 243 -2.11 9.43 -20.02
CA SER A 243 -1.54 10.49 -20.87
C SER A 243 -0.12 10.91 -20.45
N TYR A 244 0.30 10.57 -19.23
CA TYR A 244 1.62 10.92 -18.70
C TYR A 244 2.72 10.00 -19.17
N ALA A 245 2.40 8.82 -19.71
CA ALA A 245 3.39 7.80 -19.98
C ALA A 245 3.20 7.09 -21.31
N ASP A 246 4.31 6.50 -21.76
CA ASP A 246 4.42 5.70 -22.96
C ASP A 246 4.51 4.21 -22.61
N VAL A 247 4.78 3.85 -21.34
CA VAL A 247 4.85 2.47 -20.81
C VAL A 247 4.23 2.43 -19.41
N TYR A 248 3.46 1.38 -19.10
CA TYR A 248 2.90 1.14 -17.77
C TYR A 248 3.50 -0.11 -17.13
N ILE A 249 3.91 0.03 -15.87
CA ILE A 249 4.43 -1.05 -15.03
C ILE A 249 3.62 -1.10 -13.74
N ASN A 250 3.16 -2.29 -13.37
CA ASN A 250 2.51 -2.53 -12.10
C ASN A 250 3.45 -3.27 -11.15
N ASP A 251 3.82 -2.61 -10.05
CA ASP A 251 4.67 -3.15 -9.00
C ASP A 251 3.99 -3.07 -7.62
N ALA A 252 2.65 -3.06 -7.59
CA ALA A 252 1.83 -2.91 -6.39
C ALA A 252 0.93 -4.13 -6.13
N PHE A 253 1.54 -5.28 -5.82
CA PHE A 253 0.80 -6.53 -5.59
C PHE A 253 -0.22 -6.44 -4.44
N GLY A 254 0.07 -5.65 -3.40
CA GLY A 254 -0.85 -5.41 -2.27
C GLY A 254 -2.23 -4.85 -2.66
N THR A 255 -2.33 -4.19 -3.81
CA THR A 255 -3.59 -3.66 -4.34
C THR A 255 -4.12 -4.42 -5.55
N ALA A 256 -3.48 -5.53 -5.94
CA ALA A 256 -3.77 -6.21 -7.20
C ALA A 256 -5.13 -6.93 -7.23
N HIS A 257 -5.73 -7.16 -6.06
CA HIS A 257 -7.08 -7.69 -5.90
C HIS A 257 -8.18 -6.67 -6.22
N ARG A 258 -7.83 -5.39 -6.36
CA ARG A 258 -8.80 -4.30 -6.56
C ARG A 258 -8.86 -3.84 -8.01
N ASP A 259 -10.07 -3.75 -8.53
CA ASP A 259 -10.34 -3.05 -9.79
C ASP A 259 -10.38 -1.54 -9.50
N SER A 260 -9.33 -0.82 -9.92
CA SER A 260 -9.15 0.62 -9.64
C SER A 260 -8.55 1.33 -10.85
N ALA A 261 -8.71 2.65 -10.92
CA ALA A 261 -8.23 3.44 -12.06
C ALA A 261 -6.74 3.18 -12.33
N SER A 262 -5.92 3.18 -11.28
CA SER A 262 -4.48 2.96 -11.41
C SER A 262 -4.02 1.52 -11.66
N MET A 263 -4.80 0.51 -11.23
CA MET A 263 -4.39 -0.89 -11.31
C MET A 263 -4.84 -1.56 -12.60
N THR A 264 -6.06 -1.24 -13.06
CA THR A 264 -6.69 -1.89 -14.23
C THR A 264 -7.07 -0.88 -15.31
N GLY A 265 -7.45 0.35 -14.92
CA GLY A 265 -7.84 1.38 -15.87
C GLY A 265 -6.70 1.81 -16.79
N ILE A 266 -5.54 2.17 -16.23
CA ILE A 266 -4.37 2.62 -17.01
C ILE A 266 -3.93 1.59 -18.05
N PRO A 267 -3.68 0.29 -17.70
CA PRO A 267 -3.27 -0.69 -18.70
C PRO A 267 -4.35 -0.94 -19.75
N LYS A 268 -5.65 -0.85 -19.41
CA LYS A 268 -6.75 -0.91 -20.41
C LYS A 268 -6.68 0.27 -21.40
N VAL A 269 -6.38 1.48 -20.93
CA VAL A 269 -6.28 2.67 -21.79
C VAL A 269 -5.04 2.61 -22.68
N LEU A 270 -3.89 2.23 -22.12
CA LEU A 270 -2.63 2.14 -22.88
C LEU A 270 -2.54 0.88 -23.76
N GLN A 271 -3.42 -0.11 -23.53
CA GLN A 271 -3.39 -1.42 -24.18
C GLN A 271 -2.05 -2.15 -24.03
N GLN A 272 -1.41 -1.94 -22.88
CA GLN A 272 -0.16 -2.58 -22.51
C GLN A 272 0.01 -2.52 -20.99
N GLY A 273 0.73 -3.48 -20.43
CA GLY A 273 1.09 -3.47 -19.03
C GLY A 273 2.05 -4.60 -18.68
N ALA A 274 3.13 -4.26 -17.98
CA ALA A 274 4.10 -5.22 -17.48
C ALA A 274 4.14 -5.25 -15.94
N ALA A 275 4.59 -6.36 -15.38
CA ALA A 275 4.88 -6.50 -13.96
C ALA A 275 6.25 -5.90 -13.63
N GLY A 276 6.34 -5.12 -12.55
CA GLY A 276 7.64 -4.81 -11.94
C GLY A 276 8.20 -6.05 -11.22
N TYR A 277 9.42 -5.96 -10.70
CA TYR A 277 10.07 -7.13 -10.09
C TYR A 277 9.36 -7.64 -8.83
N LEU A 278 8.74 -6.75 -8.03
CA LEU A 278 7.96 -7.18 -6.86
C LEU A 278 6.73 -7.97 -7.33
N MET A 279 5.98 -7.41 -8.29
CA MET A 279 4.79 -8.07 -8.85
C MET A 279 5.14 -9.40 -9.51
N GLU A 280 6.19 -9.44 -10.32
CA GLU A 280 6.68 -10.66 -10.98
C GLU A 280 7.06 -11.72 -9.93
N LYS A 281 7.80 -11.33 -8.89
CA LYS A 281 8.19 -12.22 -7.81
C LYS A 281 6.96 -12.80 -7.11
N GLU A 282 5.99 -11.97 -6.74
CA GLU A 282 4.74 -12.41 -6.11
C GLU A 282 4.00 -13.43 -6.98
N ILE A 283 3.75 -13.09 -8.25
CA ILE A 283 3.12 -13.96 -9.25
C ILE A 283 3.88 -15.29 -9.37
N SER A 284 5.21 -15.25 -9.48
CA SER A 284 6.06 -16.43 -9.65
C SER A 284 6.00 -17.38 -8.45
N TYR A 285 6.12 -16.85 -7.22
CA TYR A 285 6.10 -17.68 -6.01
C TYR A 285 4.73 -18.30 -5.77
N PHE A 286 3.65 -17.54 -5.94
CA PHE A 286 2.30 -18.09 -5.82
C PHE A 286 1.97 -19.09 -6.93
N SER A 287 2.39 -18.83 -8.18
CA SER A 287 2.21 -19.77 -9.28
C SER A 287 2.95 -21.09 -9.03
N LYS A 288 4.19 -21.05 -8.54
CA LYS A 288 4.95 -22.26 -8.15
C LYS A 288 4.22 -23.08 -7.10
N VAL A 289 3.62 -22.42 -6.11
CA VAL A 289 3.01 -23.11 -4.97
C VAL A 289 1.60 -23.59 -5.24
N LEU A 290 0.81 -22.85 -6.03
CA LEU A 290 -0.57 -23.23 -6.35
C LEU A 290 -0.63 -24.25 -7.49
N ASN A 291 0.29 -24.19 -8.47
CA ASN A 291 0.25 -25.08 -9.63
C ASN A 291 1.03 -26.39 -9.42
N ASN A 292 2.30 -26.32 -9.01
CA ASN A 292 3.15 -27.51 -8.85
C ASN A 292 4.19 -27.35 -7.73
N PRO A 293 3.75 -27.32 -6.45
CA PRO A 293 4.65 -27.10 -5.32
C PRO A 293 5.58 -28.30 -5.12
N PRO A 294 6.84 -28.09 -4.72
CA PRO A 294 7.66 -29.17 -4.17
C PRO A 294 6.99 -29.81 -2.95
N ARG A 295 6.60 -31.08 -3.07
CA ARG A 295 5.95 -31.84 -1.99
C ARG A 295 6.96 -32.53 -1.05
N PRO A 296 6.63 -32.73 0.24
CA PRO A 296 5.37 -32.36 0.89
C PRO A 296 5.21 -30.85 1.10
N LEU A 297 4.01 -30.33 0.83
CA LEU A 297 3.58 -28.96 1.06
C LEU A 297 2.79 -28.86 2.38
N LEU A 298 3.29 -28.03 3.30
CA LEU A 298 2.61 -27.67 4.55
C LEU A 298 2.02 -26.26 4.46
N ALA A 299 0.76 -26.11 4.86
CA ALA A 299 0.19 -24.80 5.18
C ALA A 299 0.11 -24.61 6.70
N ILE A 300 0.55 -23.45 7.18
CA ILE A 300 0.45 -23.00 8.56
C ILE A 300 -0.52 -21.82 8.55
N ILE A 301 -1.68 -21.96 9.17
CA ILE A 301 -2.73 -20.93 9.17
C ILE A 301 -3.03 -20.53 10.61
N GLY A 302 -2.78 -19.26 10.92
CA GLY A 302 -3.02 -18.66 12.23
C GLY A 302 -3.79 -17.35 12.15
N GLY A 303 -3.77 -16.55 13.22
CA GLY A 303 -4.48 -15.28 13.33
C GLY A 303 -5.72 -15.35 14.24
N ALA A 304 -6.53 -14.28 14.18
CA ALA A 304 -7.59 -14.04 15.16
C ALA A 304 -9.00 -14.53 14.74
N LYS A 305 -9.33 -14.44 13.44
CA LYS A 305 -10.69 -14.67 12.93
C LYS A 305 -10.72 -15.79 11.89
N LEU A 306 -11.51 -16.82 12.16
CA LEU A 306 -11.80 -17.95 11.28
C LEU A 306 -12.79 -17.57 10.18
N SER A 307 -13.75 -16.69 10.45
CA SER A 307 -14.71 -16.21 9.45
C SER A 307 -14.03 -15.69 8.19
N ASP A 308 -12.95 -14.92 8.36
CA ASP A 308 -12.14 -14.34 7.28
C ASP A 308 -11.28 -15.38 6.53
N LYS A 309 -11.19 -16.63 7.01
CA LYS A 309 -10.26 -17.66 6.49
C LYS A 309 -10.94 -18.95 6.06
N THR A 310 -12.26 -19.04 6.15
CA THR A 310 -13.03 -20.23 5.77
C THR A 310 -12.75 -20.67 4.32
N GLN A 311 -12.83 -19.74 3.37
CA GLN A 311 -12.60 -20.01 1.95
C GLN A 311 -11.14 -20.40 1.65
N VAL A 312 -10.18 -19.74 2.31
CA VAL A 312 -8.74 -20.05 2.20
C VAL A 312 -8.51 -21.49 2.63
N LEU A 313 -9.05 -21.90 3.78
CA LEU A 313 -8.88 -23.25 4.31
C LEU A 313 -9.45 -24.29 3.34
N GLU A 314 -10.66 -24.09 2.82
CA GLU A 314 -11.29 -25.03 1.88
C GLU A 314 -10.46 -25.20 0.60
N ASN A 315 -9.94 -24.11 0.03
CA ASN A 315 -9.14 -24.18 -1.19
C ASN A 315 -7.76 -24.78 -0.96
N LEU A 316 -7.15 -24.53 0.21
CA LEU A 316 -5.87 -25.13 0.56
C LEU A 316 -5.95 -26.66 0.63
N LEU A 317 -7.10 -27.24 0.99
CA LEU A 317 -7.26 -28.70 1.02
C LEU A 317 -7.06 -29.37 -0.35
N ASP A 318 -7.17 -28.64 -1.45
CA ASP A 318 -6.92 -29.19 -2.79
C ASP A 318 -5.42 -29.21 -3.17
N CYS A 319 -4.58 -28.41 -2.50
CA CYS A 319 -3.18 -28.28 -2.87
C CYS A 319 -2.20 -28.80 -1.81
N VAL A 320 -2.53 -28.73 -0.52
CA VAL A 320 -1.60 -29.06 0.59
C VAL A 320 -1.60 -30.56 0.94
N ASP A 321 -0.45 -31.07 1.40
CA ASP A 321 -0.34 -32.43 1.96
C ASP A 321 -0.64 -32.43 3.46
N SER A 322 -0.34 -31.32 4.14
CA SER A 322 -0.56 -31.16 5.58
C SER A 322 -0.96 -29.72 5.89
N LEU A 323 -1.81 -29.57 6.91
CA LEU A 323 -2.31 -28.29 7.37
C LEU A 323 -2.15 -28.20 8.89
N PHE A 324 -1.51 -27.14 9.35
CA PHE A 324 -1.48 -26.79 10.76
C PHE A 324 -2.34 -25.55 11.00
N ILE A 325 -3.25 -25.63 11.98
CA ILE A 325 -4.11 -24.51 12.37
C ILE A 325 -3.73 -24.09 13.79
N GLY A 326 -3.33 -22.82 13.95
CA GLY A 326 -2.96 -22.22 15.22
C GLY A 326 -3.62 -20.86 15.44
N GLY A 327 -3.12 -20.08 16.41
CA GLY A 327 -3.75 -18.83 16.82
C GLY A 327 -5.17 -19.04 17.37
N ALA A 328 -5.99 -17.99 17.37
CA ALA A 328 -7.35 -18.08 17.87
C ALA A 328 -8.27 -18.96 17.00
N LEU A 329 -7.87 -19.22 15.75
CA LEU A 329 -8.59 -20.11 14.84
C LEU A 329 -8.75 -21.51 15.43
N ALA A 330 -7.67 -22.02 16.03
CA ALA A 330 -7.61 -23.38 16.56
C ALA A 330 -8.69 -23.65 17.62
N TYR A 331 -9.05 -22.64 18.42
CA TYR A 331 -10.00 -22.83 19.53
C TYR A 331 -11.43 -23.12 19.05
N THR A 332 -11.82 -22.60 17.87
CA THR A 332 -13.11 -22.98 17.27
C THR A 332 -13.12 -24.45 16.86
N PHE A 333 -12.01 -24.97 16.32
CA PHE A 333 -11.88 -26.39 15.97
C PHE A 333 -11.80 -27.30 17.20
N LEU A 334 -11.02 -26.92 18.21
CA LEU A 334 -10.92 -27.66 19.47
C LEU A 334 -12.27 -27.75 20.19
N LYS A 335 -13.01 -26.64 20.26
CA LYS A 335 -14.37 -26.63 20.80
C LYS A 335 -15.32 -27.50 19.97
N ALA A 336 -15.18 -27.50 18.64
CA ALA A 336 -15.97 -28.35 17.76
C ALA A 336 -15.69 -29.85 17.96
N GLN A 337 -14.47 -30.22 18.40
CA GLN A 337 -14.09 -31.58 18.80
C GLN A 337 -14.49 -31.94 20.24
N GLY A 338 -14.97 -30.97 21.03
CA GLY A 338 -15.46 -31.18 22.39
C GLY A 338 -14.44 -30.87 23.50
N HIS A 339 -13.28 -30.27 23.16
CA HIS A 339 -12.30 -29.82 24.16
C HIS A 339 -12.77 -28.57 24.91
N SER A 340 -12.35 -28.44 26.17
CA SER A 340 -12.52 -27.22 26.94
C SER A 340 -11.57 -26.14 26.43
N ILE A 341 -12.12 -24.96 26.14
CA ILE A 341 -11.36 -23.80 25.66
C ILE A 341 -11.27 -22.65 26.68
N GLY A 342 -11.78 -22.85 27.90
CA GLY A 342 -11.85 -21.81 28.93
C GLY A 342 -12.53 -20.54 28.42
N SER A 343 -11.84 -19.40 28.56
CA SER A 343 -12.27 -18.07 28.10
C SER A 343 -11.60 -17.64 26.78
N SER A 344 -11.06 -18.58 26.01
CA SER A 344 -10.38 -18.29 24.74
C SER A 344 -11.34 -17.80 23.66
N HIS A 345 -10.83 -17.00 22.72
CA HIS A 345 -11.62 -16.47 21.62
C HIS A 345 -12.02 -17.57 20.64
N PHE A 346 -13.32 -17.72 20.36
CA PHE A 346 -13.84 -18.63 19.35
C PHE A 346 -15.05 -18.00 18.64
N GLU A 347 -15.38 -18.50 17.45
CA GLU A 347 -16.51 -18.00 16.67
C GLU A 347 -17.63 -19.05 16.58
N ASP A 348 -18.72 -18.81 17.31
CA ASP A 348 -19.87 -19.72 17.36
C ASP A 348 -20.50 -19.96 15.97
N SER A 349 -20.58 -18.89 15.17
CA SER A 349 -21.06 -18.93 13.78
C SER A 349 -20.27 -19.89 12.87
N CYS A 350 -19.00 -20.17 13.20
CA CYS A 350 -18.11 -21.01 12.41
C CYS A 350 -18.05 -22.47 12.90
N MET A 351 -18.80 -22.85 13.94
CA MET A 351 -18.76 -24.21 14.50
C MET A 351 -19.18 -25.30 13.51
N CYS A 352 -20.25 -25.05 12.74
CA CYS A 352 -20.70 -25.98 11.70
C CYS A 352 -19.65 -26.13 10.60
N PHE A 353 -18.99 -25.03 10.22
CA PHE A 353 -17.89 -25.05 9.27
C PHE A 353 -16.72 -25.88 9.79
N ALA A 354 -16.28 -25.66 11.03
CA ALA A 354 -15.14 -26.37 11.61
C ALA A 354 -15.33 -27.90 11.62
N LYS A 355 -16.52 -28.38 12.01
CA LYS A 355 -16.85 -29.82 11.97
C LYS A 355 -16.84 -30.36 10.54
N ARG A 356 -17.48 -29.67 9.59
CA ARG A 356 -17.52 -30.08 8.18
C ARG A 356 -16.12 -30.09 7.57
N PHE A 357 -15.30 -29.10 7.89
CA PHE A 357 -13.95 -28.94 7.37
C PHE A 357 -13.04 -30.10 7.75
N LEU A 358 -13.08 -30.56 9.01
CA LEU A 358 -12.26 -31.70 9.45
C LEU A 358 -12.65 -33.00 8.74
N LEU A 359 -13.94 -33.20 8.46
CA LEU A 359 -14.42 -34.34 7.65
C LEU A 359 -13.92 -34.25 6.21
N LEU A 360 -14.08 -33.08 5.58
CA LEU A 360 -13.63 -32.84 4.21
C LEU A 360 -12.11 -33.02 4.06
N ALA A 361 -11.33 -32.59 5.06
CA ALA A 361 -9.89 -32.76 5.06
C ALA A 361 -9.50 -34.24 5.14
N ALA A 362 -10.20 -35.04 5.95
CA ALA A 362 -9.99 -36.49 6.02
C ALA A 362 -10.37 -37.19 4.69
N GLU A 363 -11.46 -36.79 4.05
CA GLU A 363 -11.86 -37.28 2.72
C GLU A 363 -10.80 -36.98 1.65
N ARG A 364 -10.17 -35.80 1.72
CA ARG A 364 -9.10 -35.37 0.82
C ARG A 364 -7.70 -35.87 1.24
N GLN A 365 -7.61 -36.72 2.26
CA GLN A 365 -6.36 -37.28 2.78
C GLN A 365 -5.33 -36.21 3.23
N VAL A 366 -5.83 -35.04 3.64
CA VAL A 366 -4.99 -33.95 4.17
C VAL A 366 -4.82 -34.15 5.67
N LYS A 367 -3.57 -34.19 6.14
CA LYS A 367 -3.27 -34.28 7.57
C LYS A 367 -3.46 -32.92 8.24
N VAL A 368 -4.59 -32.74 8.94
CA VAL A 368 -4.86 -31.55 9.76
C VAL A 368 -4.32 -31.75 11.17
N THR A 369 -3.46 -30.85 11.63
CA THR A 369 -2.89 -30.84 12.98
C THR A 369 -3.33 -29.56 13.70
N LEU A 370 -3.86 -29.70 14.92
CA LEU A 370 -4.26 -28.59 15.79
C LEU A 370 -3.25 -28.43 16.93
N THR A 371 -3.46 -27.43 17.78
CA THR A 371 -2.62 -27.18 18.96
C THR A 371 -2.89 -28.22 20.06
N GLU A 372 -1.82 -28.79 20.61
CA GLU A 372 -1.85 -29.88 21.61
C GLU A 372 -1.69 -29.37 23.04
N ASP A 373 -1.11 -28.18 23.18
CA ASP A 373 -0.88 -27.47 24.43
C ASP A 373 -0.81 -25.96 24.16
N HIS A 374 -1.00 -25.17 25.21
CA HIS A 374 -1.25 -23.73 25.09
C HIS A 374 -0.50 -22.95 26.17
N VAL A 375 -0.14 -21.71 25.84
CA VAL A 375 0.28 -20.70 26.79
C VAL A 375 -0.93 -19.80 27.08
N CYS A 376 -1.34 -19.77 28.34
CA CYS A 376 -2.61 -19.22 28.79
C CYS A 376 -2.43 -18.15 29.86
N HIS A 377 -3.41 -17.25 29.96
CA HIS A 377 -3.50 -16.29 31.05
C HIS A 377 -4.96 -15.95 31.38
N ALA A 378 -5.23 -15.58 32.64
CA ALA A 378 -6.58 -15.21 33.09
C ALA A 378 -7.06 -13.85 32.55
N HIS A 379 -6.12 -13.01 32.13
CA HIS A 379 -6.37 -11.67 31.59
C HIS A 379 -5.51 -11.41 30.36
N LEU A 380 -6.03 -10.65 29.40
CA LEU A 380 -5.28 -10.16 28.23
C LEU A 380 -4.28 -9.07 28.64
N ARG A 381 -3.18 -9.48 29.28
CA ARG A 381 -2.09 -8.60 29.70
C ARG A 381 -0.74 -9.31 29.52
N PRO A 382 0.35 -8.57 29.26
CA PRO A 382 1.69 -9.11 29.42
C PRO A 382 1.86 -9.55 30.89
N ALA A 383 2.20 -10.81 31.11
CA ALA A 383 2.37 -11.36 32.44
C ALA A 383 3.67 -12.15 32.51
N ASP A 384 4.41 -11.99 33.61
CA ASP A 384 5.76 -12.55 33.75
C ASP A 384 5.78 -14.09 33.85
N ALA A 385 4.64 -14.71 34.19
CA ALA A 385 4.52 -16.16 34.32
C ALA A 385 3.17 -16.65 33.79
N PRO A 386 3.03 -16.86 32.46
CA PRO A 386 1.82 -17.45 31.90
C PRO A 386 1.69 -18.93 32.25
N LEU A 387 0.46 -19.41 32.36
CA LEU A 387 0.17 -20.82 32.60
C LEU A 387 0.39 -21.60 31.31
N THR A 388 1.21 -22.65 31.32
CA THR A 388 1.37 -23.55 30.17
C THR A 388 0.61 -24.84 30.43
N THR A 389 -0.30 -25.23 29.53
CA THR A 389 -1.03 -26.50 29.64
C THR A 389 -0.15 -27.67 29.19
N THR A 390 -0.55 -28.90 29.50
CA THR A 390 0.11 -30.13 29.03
C THR A 390 -0.79 -30.95 28.10
N SER A 391 -1.96 -30.41 27.79
CA SER A 391 -2.99 -31.00 26.93
C SER A 391 -3.78 -29.91 26.22
N ALA A 392 -4.64 -30.32 25.29
CA ALA A 392 -5.50 -29.44 24.52
C ALA A 392 -6.57 -28.73 25.38
N GLU A 393 -6.79 -29.19 26.62
CA GLU A 393 -7.76 -28.64 27.56
C GLU A 393 -7.26 -27.33 28.17
N ILE A 394 -8.06 -26.27 28.03
CA ILE A 394 -7.78 -24.95 28.59
C ILE A 394 -8.62 -24.79 29.88
N PRO A 395 -8.00 -24.43 31.02
CA PRO A 395 -8.71 -24.24 32.28
C PRO A 395 -9.76 -23.12 32.23
N ASP A 396 -10.84 -23.30 32.99
CA ASP A 396 -11.87 -22.27 33.14
C ASP A 396 -11.28 -20.96 33.70
N GLY A 397 -11.71 -19.84 33.14
CA GLY A 397 -11.20 -18.51 33.48
C GLY A 397 -9.85 -18.16 32.85
N TYR A 398 -9.21 -19.07 32.10
CA TYR A 398 -8.01 -18.80 31.33
C TYR A 398 -8.32 -18.71 29.84
N ALA A 399 -7.63 -17.80 29.15
CA ALA A 399 -7.63 -17.72 27.69
C ALA A 399 -6.25 -18.12 27.16
N ALA A 400 -6.20 -18.92 26.10
CA ALA A 400 -4.97 -19.28 25.41
C ALA A 400 -4.54 -18.16 24.44
N LEU A 401 -3.27 -17.75 24.54
CA LEU A 401 -2.71 -16.56 23.89
C LEU A 401 -1.53 -16.90 22.95
N ASP A 402 -0.93 -18.08 23.09
CA ASP A 402 0.11 -18.61 22.20
C ASP A 402 0.12 -20.15 22.26
N ILE A 403 0.82 -20.78 21.32
CA ILE A 403 1.00 -22.24 21.29
C ILE A 403 2.01 -22.70 22.35
N GLY A 404 1.76 -23.87 22.94
CA GLY A 404 2.63 -24.44 23.96
C GLY A 404 3.89 -25.13 23.40
N PRO A 405 4.84 -25.52 24.28
CA PRO A 405 6.08 -26.16 23.90
C PRO A 405 5.93 -27.47 23.11
N GLN A 406 4.93 -28.31 23.41
CA GLN A 406 4.71 -29.57 22.69
C GLN A 406 4.24 -29.29 21.26
N THR A 407 3.31 -28.36 21.11
CA THR A 407 2.82 -27.89 19.81
C THR A 407 3.96 -27.31 18.97
N ILE A 408 4.84 -26.50 19.57
CA ILE A 408 6.03 -25.97 18.88
C ILE A 408 6.91 -27.11 18.35
N GLN A 409 7.13 -28.17 19.13
CA GLN A 409 7.92 -29.33 18.70
C GLN A 409 7.23 -30.08 17.54
N THR A 410 5.93 -30.31 17.64
CA THR A 410 5.12 -30.97 16.60
C THR A 410 5.18 -30.19 15.29
N VAL A 411 4.93 -28.87 15.31
CA VAL A 411 5.03 -28.01 14.12
C VAL A 411 6.45 -27.98 13.57
N SER A 412 7.45 -27.86 14.44
CA SER A 412 8.86 -27.87 14.03
C SER A 412 9.26 -29.16 13.32
N HIS A 413 8.71 -30.30 13.75
CA HIS A 413 8.93 -31.58 13.10
C HIS A 413 8.27 -31.64 11.72
N LEU A 414 7.01 -31.17 11.61
CA LEU A 414 6.29 -31.08 10.32
C LEU A 414 7.07 -30.22 9.32
N VAL A 415 7.49 -29.02 9.72
CA VAL A 415 8.27 -28.11 8.86
C VAL A 415 9.54 -28.77 8.33
N LYS A 416 10.25 -29.54 9.18
CA LYS A 416 11.50 -30.22 8.80
C LYS A 416 11.31 -31.33 7.77
N GLN A 417 10.10 -31.88 7.63
CA GLN A 417 9.75 -32.94 6.67
C GLN A 417 9.28 -32.40 5.32
N CYS A 418 8.90 -31.12 5.26
CA CYS A 418 8.31 -30.50 4.09
C CYS A 418 9.35 -29.87 3.16
N ARG A 419 9.05 -29.88 1.87
CA ARG A 419 9.84 -29.17 0.84
C ARG A 419 9.29 -27.79 0.54
N SER A 420 8.02 -27.55 0.85
CA SER A 420 7.38 -26.24 0.73
C SER A 420 6.54 -25.93 1.97
N VAL A 421 6.55 -24.66 2.39
CA VAL A 421 5.75 -24.16 3.51
C VAL A 421 5.07 -22.86 3.09
N ILE A 422 3.75 -22.78 3.27
CA ILE A 422 2.98 -21.53 3.21
C ILE A 422 2.61 -21.17 4.64
N TRP A 423 2.84 -19.93 5.05
CA TRP A 423 2.42 -19.45 6.36
C TRP A 423 1.63 -18.16 6.27
N ASN A 424 0.38 -18.18 6.77
CA ASN A 424 -0.46 -17.00 6.90
C ASN A 424 -1.11 -16.88 8.29
N GLY A 425 -0.67 -15.89 9.05
CA GLY A 425 -1.19 -15.48 10.35
C GLY A 425 -0.36 -16.00 11.52
N PRO A 426 -0.10 -15.17 12.56
CA PRO A 426 0.70 -15.56 13.72
C PRO A 426 0.02 -16.68 14.54
N LEU A 427 0.81 -17.41 15.32
CA LEU A 427 0.34 -18.54 16.12
C LEU A 427 -0.06 -18.13 17.55
N GLY A 428 0.28 -16.90 17.94
CA GLY A 428 -0.05 -16.27 19.21
C GLY A 428 -0.03 -14.74 19.11
N MET A 429 -0.25 -14.06 20.24
CA MET A 429 -0.22 -12.59 20.34
C MET A 429 1.22 -12.08 20.37
N PHE A 430 1.91 -12.15 19.24
CA PHE A 430 3.34 -11.83 19.11
C PHE A 430 3.73 -10.38 19.42
N GLU A 431 2.76 -9.48 19.54
CA GLU A 431 2.94 -8.12 20.01
C GLU A 431 3.31 -8.06 21.50
N MET A 432 2.98 -9.11 22.26
CA MET A 432 3.31 -9.25 23.67
C MET A 432 4.48 -10.24 23.83
N PRO A 433 5.59 -9.85 24.48
CA PRO A 433 6.80 -10.68 24.55
C PRO A 433 6.59 -12.12 25.04
N PHE A 434 5.75 -12.31 26.07
CA PHE A 434 5.47 -13.64 26.65
C PHE A 434 4.58 -14.54 25.79
N TYR A 435 3.92 -13.98 24.76
CA TYR A 435 3.02 -14.69 23.85
C TYR A 435 3.53 -14.67 22.40
N ALA A 436 4.80 -14.30 22.21
CA ALA A 436 5.48 -14.29 20.92
C ALA A 436 6.34 -15.53 20.67
N PHE A 437 6.61 -16.31 21.72
CA PHE A 437 7.59 -17.37 21.70
C PHE A 437 7.26 -18.48 20.69
N GLY A 438 6.00 -18.89 20.62
CA GLY A 438 5.53 -19.90 19.68
C GLY A 438 5.68 -19.45 18.23
N THR A 439 5.21 -18.24 17.93
CA THR A 439 5.36 -17.63 16.59
C THR A 439 6.84 -17.53 16.19
N PHE A 440 7.70 -16.97 17.05
CA PHE A 440 9.12 -16.81 16.73
C PHE A 440 9.88 -18.13 16.64
N SER A 441 9.53 -19.12 17.46
CA SER A 441 10.13 -20.46 17.39
C SER A 441 9.85 -21.14 16.06
N VAL A 442 8.61 -21.07 15.58
CA VAL A 442 8.24 -21.62 14.27
C VAL A 442 8.90 -20.83 13.13
N ALA A 443 8.96 -19.50 13.22
CA ALA A 443 9.68 -18.66 12.25
C ALA A 443 11.14 -19.05 12.10
N ARG A 444 11.84 -19.28 13.22
CA ARG A 444 13.23 -19.73 13.22
C ARG A 444 13.40 -21.08 12.53
N VAL A 445 12.50 -22.04 12.78
CA VAL A 445 12.60 -23.36 12.16
C VAL A 445 12.32 -23.30 10.65
N VAL A 446 11.33 -22.52 10.23
CA VAL A 446 11.04 -22.30 8.79
C VAL A 446 12.24 -21.67 8.10
N SER A 447 12.77 -20.58 8.65
CA SER A 447 13.97 -19.88 8.17
C SER A 447 15.19 -20.80 8.04
N GLN A 448 15.47 -21.60 9.08
CA GLN A 448 16.57 -22.57 9.06
C GLN A 448 16.39 -23.64 7.98
N CYS A 449 15.17 -24.14 7.76
CA CYS A 449 14.92 -25.12 6.71
C CYS A 449 15.07 -24.50 5.31
N SER A 450 14.63 -23.24 5.13
CA SER A 450 14.81 -22.51 3.88
C SER A 450 16.29 -22.28 3.58
N ALA A 451 17.08 -21.85 4.57
CA ALA A 451 18.51 -21.62 4.40
C ALA A 451 19.33 -22.90 4.22
N ALA A 452 19.07 -23.95 5.01
CA ALA A 452 19.91 -25.14 5.04
C ALA A 452 19.49 -26.24 4.05
N LYS A 453 18.19 -26.37 3.77
CA LYS A 453 17.64 -27.43 2.91
C LYS A 453 17.08 -26.93 1.59
N GLY A 454 16.99 -25.61 1.40
CA GLY A 454 16.32 -25.03 0.23
C GLY A 454 14.81 -25.25 0.23
N THR A 455 14.19 -25.43 1.40
CA THR A 455 12.72 -25.47 1.54
C THR A 455 12.13 -24.16 1.00
N ILE A 456 11.13 -24.24 0.12
CA ILE A 456 10.44 -23.03 -0.37
C ILE A 456 9.49 -22.55 0.72
N SER A 457 9.80 -21.43 1.36
CA SER A 457 8.93 -20.81 2.37
C SER A 457 8.28 -19.54 1.82
N ILE A 458 6.95 -19.54 1.74
CA ILE A 458 6.14 -18.35 1.42
C ILE A 458 5.45 -17.89 2.69
N VAL A 459 5.72 -16.66 3.10
CA VAL A 459 5.06 -16.02 4.23
C VAL A 459 4.12 -14.95 3.69
N GLY A 460 2.86 -15.00 4.11
CA GLY A 460 1.87 -13.98 3.78
C GLY A 460 2.21 -12.63 4.42
N GLY A 461 1.76 -11.54 3.81
CA GLY A 461 1.95 -10.19 4.36
C GLY A 461 1.19 -9.93 5.66
N GLY A 462 1.27 -8.67 6.13
CA GLY A 462 0.63 -8.25 7.38
C GLY A 462 1.37 -8.75 8.61
N ASP A 463 0.63 -9.23 9.62
CA ASP A 463 1.19 -9.61 10.93
C ASP A 463 2.24 -10.71 10.86
N THR A 464 2.09 -11.67 9.94
CA THR A 464 3.08 -12.73 9.73
C THR A 464 4.42 -12.18 9.25
N ALA A 465 4.39 -11.23 8.31
CA ALA A 465 5.60 -10.56 7.82
C ALA A 465 6.25 -9.72 8.93
N SER A 466 5.44 -8.99 9.70
CA SER A 466 5.92 -8.25 10.88
C SER A 466 6.58 -9.17 11.92
N ALA A 467 6.03 -10.36 12.14
CA ALA A 467 6.61 -11.36 13.04
C ALA A 467 7.96 -11.90 12.52
N MET A 468 8.11 -12.10 11.21
CA MET A 468 9.39 -12.48 10.58
C MET A 468 10.46 -11.41 10.75
N MET A 469 10.09 -10.14 10.61
CA MET A 469 11.02 -9.02 10.78
C MET A 469 11.44 -8.88 12.25
N LYS A 470 10.49 -8.91 13.19
CA LYS A 470 10.78 -8.80 14.63
C LYS A 470 11.62 -9.96 15.17
N SER A 471 11.45 -11.16 14.61
CA SER A 471 12.27 -12.33 14.96
C SER A 471 13.66 -12.32 14.31
N GLY A 472 13.92 -11.45 13.32
CA GLY A 472 15.17 -11.42 12.57
C GLY A 472 15.31 -12.53 11.52
N GLU A 473 14.25 -13.28 11.26
CA GLU A 473 14.27 -14.46 10.39
C GLU A 473 13.92 -14.14 8.92
N ALA A 474 13.50 -12.90 8.65
CA ALA A 474 13.03 -12.46 7.34
C ALA A 474 14.05 -12.69 6.19
N ALA A 475 15.35 -12.57 6.48
CA ALA A 475 16.41 -12.66 5.48
C ALA A 475 16.54 -14.05 4.84
N HIS A 476 16.09 -15.10 5.51
CA HIS A 476 16.24 -16.48 5.08
C HIS A 476 14.93 -17.10 4.55
N ILE A 477 13.84 -16.36 4.60
CA ILE A 477 12.57 -16.76 4.00
C ILE A 477 12.65 -16.59 2.49
N SER A 478 12.26 -17.61 1.72
CA SER A 478 12.30 -17.57 0.26
C SER A 478 11.48 -16.41 -0.33
N HIS A 479 10.27 -16.19 0.21
CA HIS A 479 9.42 -15.06 -0.19
C HIS A 479 8.54 -14.58 0.97
N ILE A 480 8.60 -13.28 1.24
CA ILE A 480 7.70 -12.58 2.15
C ILE A 480 6.85 -11.66 1.29
N SER A 481 5.55 -11.94 1.25
CA SER A 481 4.61 -11.18 0.46
C SER A 481 4.36 -9.79 1.06
N THR A 482 4.30 -8.77 0.21
CA THR A 482 3.77 -7.44 0.57
C THR A 482 2.25 -7.36 0.39
N GLY A 483 1.66 -8.43 -0.13
CA GLY A 483 0.27 -8.55 -0.56
C GLY A 483 -0.78 -8.40 0.54
N GLY A 484 -0.47 -8.79 1.78
CA GLY A 484 -1.46 -8.85 2.86
C GLY A 484 -2.72 -9.60 2.41
N ASN A 485 -3.85 -8.89 2.36
CA ASN A 485 -5.13 -9.43 1.86
C ASN A 485 -5.08 -9.88 0.39
N ALA A 486 -4.27 -9.24 -0.47
CA ALA A 486 -4.11 -9.67 -1.86
C ALA A 486 -3.59 -11.11 -1.97
N SER A 487 -2.65 -11.48 -1.09
CA SER A 487 -2.18 -12.86 -1.00
C SER A 487 -3.23 -13.80 -0.45
N LEU A 488 -4.06 -13.33 0.49
CA LEU A 488 -5.14 -14.14 1.04
C LEU A 488 -6.18 -14.45 -0.04
N GLU A 489 -6.64 -13.44 -0.78
CA GLU A 489 -7.59 -13.61 -1.88
C GLU A 489 -7.03 -14.52 -2.99
N LEU A 490 -5.72 -14.44 -3.25
CA LEU A 490 -5.08 -15.36 -4.19
C LEU A 490 -5.09 -16.81 -3.67
N LEU A 491 -4.87 -17.03 -2.37
CA LEU A 491 -5.01 -18.35 -1.74
C LEU A 491 -6.49 -18.80 -1.66
N GLU A 492 -7.44 -17.87 -1.70
CA GLU A 492 -8.87 -18.15 -1.91
C GLU A 492 -9.20 -18.51 -3.36
N GLY A 493 -8.20 -18.58 -4.25
CA GLY A 493 -8.43 -18.88 -5.67
C GLY A 493 -9.21 -17.79 -6.40
N LYS A 494 -9.25 -16.56 -5.85
CA LYS A 494 -9.86 -15.43 -6.54
C LYS A 494 -8.93 -14.94 -7.65
N VAL A 495 -9.55 -14.50 -8.73
CA VAL A 495 -8.86 -13.88 -9.85
C VAL A 495 -8.43 -12.48 -9.45
N MET A 496 -7.15 -12.15 -9.67
CA MET A 496 -6.58 -10.84 -9.36
C MET A 496 -6.73 -9.92 -10.58
N PRO A 497 -7.64 -8.92 -10.57
CA PRO A 497 -7.94 -8.12 -11.77
C PRO A 497 -6.70 -7.42 -12.35
N ALA A 498 -5.83 -6.93 -11.48
CA ALA A 498 -4.63 -6.22 -11.89
C ALA A 498 -3.52 -7.13 -12.40
N VAL A 499 -3.56 -8.43 -12.10
CA VAL A 499 -2.64 -9.41 -12.71
C VAL A 499 -3.18 -9.80 -14.09
N VAL A 500 -4.49 -10.06 -14.20
CA VAL A 500 -5.14 -10.45 -15.45
C VAL A 500 -4.91 -9.42 -16.55
N VAL A 501 -5.01 -8.13 -16.22
CA VAL A 501 -4.88 -7.03 -17.19
C VAL A 501 -3.46 -6.85 -17.74
N LEU A 502 -2.44 -7.43 -17.11
CA LEU A 502 -1.07 -7.37 -17.60
C LEU A 502 -0.89 -8.31 -18.79
N ASP A 503 0.02 -7.93 -19.67
CA ASP A 503 0.34 -8.69 -20.88
C ASP A 503 0.96 -10.04 -20.52
N ASN A 504 0.57 -11.08 -21.24
CA ASN A 504 1.14 -12.41 -21.09
C ASN A 504 2.54 -12.48 -21.73
N LYS A 505 3.43 -13.25 -21.11
CA LYS A 505 4.70 -13.63 -21.72
C LYS A 505 4.43 -14.80 -22.69
N GLU A 506 4.86 -14.63 -23.94
CA GLU A 506 4.73 -15.65 -25.00
C GLU A 506 5.57 -16.91 -24.72
#